data_AF-A0A1G2ITF8-F1
#
_entry.id   AF-A0A1G2ITF8-F1
#
_cell.length_a   1.000
_cell.length_b   1.000
_cell.length_c   1.000
_cell.angle_alpha   90.00
_cell.angle_beta   90.00
_cell.angle_gamma   90.00
#
_symmetry.space_group_name_H-M   'P 1'
#
loop_
_entity.id
_entity.type
_entity.pdbx_description
1 polymer ?
#
loop_
_entity_poly.entity_id
_entity_poly.type
_entity_poly.pdbx_seq_one_letter_code
_entity_poly.pdbx_strand_id
1 'polypeptide(L)'
;MNKNLSKKGFTIIELLVVIAIIAVLAAIVLVNVTKYINKGKDAAIQGNLASVITNAAVAIDGGATDVCANPTITAAITAAKTAYGDVAGDTAFCKDADTTDTAWAACSQLKDTDSYFCVDSTGKKSTVATKTGCTSLAFTVSACP
;
A
#
# COMPACT_ATOMS: atom_id res chain seq x y z
N MET A 1 60.91 -16.99 -15.53
CA MET A 1 61.18 -16.32 -14.25
C MET A 1 59.86 -16.11 -13.52
N ASN A 2 59.40 -17.11 -12.76
CA ASN A 2 58.08 -17.08 -12.11
C ASN A 2 58.17 -16.33 -10.78
N LYS A 3 57.61 -15.12 -10.73
CA LYS A 3 57.42 -14.37 -9.48
C LYS A 3 56.31 -15.06 -8.69
N ASN A 4 56.68 -15.75 -7.61
CA ASN A 4 55.72 -16.22 -6.61
C ASN A 4 55.17 -15.00 -5.88
N LEU A 5 53.95 -14.57 -6.20
CA LEU A 5 53.26 -13.54 -5.42
C LEU A 5 52.93 -14.14 -4.05
N SER A 6 53.56 -13.62 -2.99
CA SER A 6 53.21 -13.95 -1.61
C SER A 6 51.72 -13.65 -1.38
N LYS A 7 50.93 -14.69 -1.11
CA LYS A 7 49.55 -14.55 -0.67
C LYS A 7 49.55 -14.00 0.75
N LYS A 8 49.34 -12.69 0.91
CA LYS A 8 49.08 -12.09 2.22
C LYS A 8 47.71 -12.59 2.70
N GLY A 9 47.69 -13.32 3.80
CA GLY A 9 46.46 -13.74 4.46
C GLY A 9 45.84 -12.60 5.25
N PHE A 10 44.51 -12.53 5.27
CA PHE A 10 43.74 -11.63 6.13
C PHE A 10 43.74 -12.21 7.54
N THR A 11 43.98 -11.41 8.57
CA THR A 11 43.98 -11.90 9.96
C THR A 11 42.55 -12.12 10.45
N ILE A 12 42.36 -13.09 11.35
CA ILE A 12 41.05 -13.36 11.95
C ILE A 12 40.55 -12.14 12.72
N ILE A 13 41.44 -11.41 13.40
CA ILE A 13 41.07 -10.20 14.17
C ILE A 13 40.55 -9.08 13.26
N GLU A 14 41.14 -8.89 12.08
CA GLU A 14 40.64 -7.93 11.09
C GLU A 14 39.23 -8.32 10.63
N LEU A 15 38.98 -9.62 10.43
CA LEU A 15 37.65 -10.09 10.04
C LEU A 15 36.62 -9.90 11.16
N LEU A 16 37.02 -10.16 12.41
CA LEU A 16 36.17 -10.01 13.59
C LEU A 16 35.75 -8.55 13.84
N VAL A 17 36.67 -7.60 13.66
CA VAL A 17 36.34 -6.17 13.80
C VAL A 17 35.39 -5.71 12.69
N VAL A 18 35.57 -6.18 11.45
CA VAL A 18 34.71 -5.81 10.33
C VAL A 18 33.28 -6.30 10.54
N ILE A 19 33.08 -7.56 10.94
CA ILE A 19 31.72 -8.06 11.21
C ILE A 19 31.07 -7.33 12.39
N ALA A 20 31.87 -6.92 13.40
CA ALA A 20 31.37 -6.14 14.54
C ALA A 20 30.87 -4.76 14.09
N ILE A 21 31.62 -4.06 13.23
CA ILE A 21 31.21 -2.75 12.70
C ILE A 21 29.97 -2.90 11.79
N ILE A 22 29.94 -3.90 10.90
CA ILE A 22 28.78 -4.16 10.03
C ILE A 22 27.52 -4.42 10.86
N ALA A 23 27.63 -5.18 11.96
CA ALA A 23 26.50 -5.47 12.84
C ALA A 23 25.90 -4.18 13.46
N VAL A 24 26.75 -3.25 13.92
CA VAL A 24 26.27 -1.97 14.48
C VAL A 24 25.63 -1.10 13.40
N LEU A 25 26.25 -0.99 12.22
CA LEU A 25 25.71 -0.19 11.12
C LEU A 25 24.39 -0.76 10.61
N ALA A 26 24.27 -2.08 10.49
CA ALA A 26 23.04 -2.74 10.04
C ALA A 26 21.86 -2.47 10.99
N ALA A 27 22.10 -2.47 12.30
CA ALA A 27 21.06 -2.18 13.30
C ALA A 27 20.46 -0.77 13.14
N ILE A 28 21.30 0.24 12.90
CA ILE A 28 20.86 1.64 12.73
C ILE A 28 20.11 1.82 11.40
N VAL A 29 20.58 1.18 10.33
CA VAL A 29 19.98 1.29 8.99
C VAL A 29 18.58 0.67 8.96
N LEU A 30 18.38 -0.46 9.64
CA LEU A 30 17.13 -1.22 9.58
C LEU A 30 15.89 -0.41 10.01
N VAL A 31 15.99 0.36 11.10
CA VAL A 31 14.87 1.17 11.62
C VAL A 31 14.43 2.22 10.60
N ASN A 32 15.38 2.82 9.89
CA ASN A 32 15.10 3.87 8.91
C ASN A 32 14.50 3.28 7.62
N VAL A 33 15.01 2.14 7.15
CA VAL A 33 14.57 1.49 5.90
C VAL A 33 13.13 1.03 5.98
N THR A 34 12.68 0.46 7.10
CA THR A 34 11.28 0.02 7.26
C THR A 34 10.28 1.15 7.06
N LYS A 35 10.58 2.36 7.56
CA LYS A 35 9.73 3.54 7.35
C LYS A 35 9.61 3.92 5.88
N TYR A 36 10.72 3.91 5.13
CA TYR A 36 10.69 4.22 3.69
C TYR A 36 9.95 3.14 2.89
N ILE A 37 10.09 1.87 3.25
CA ILE A 37 9.33 0.78 2.63
C ILE A 37 7.83 0.97 2.87
N ASN A 38 7.42 1.31 4.10
CA ASN A 38 6.01 1.56 4.42
C ASN A 38 5.46 2.76 3.63
N LYS A 39 6.22 3.85 3.49
CA LYS A 39 5.84 4.97 2.62
C LYS A 39 5.73 4.60 1.15
N GLY A 40 6.60 3.72 0.66
CA GLY A 40 6.51 3.17 -0.70
C GLY A 40 5.23 2.35 -0.90
N LYS A 41 4.85 1.55 0.10
CA LYS A 41 3.57 0.83 0.11
C LYS A 41 2.38 1.78 0.14
N ASP A 42 2.45 2.86 0.92
CA ASP A 42 1.41 3.88 0.98
C ASP A 42 1.21 4.56 -0.37
N ALA A 43 2.29 4.89 -1.08
CA ALA A 43 2.23 5.41 -2.43
C ALA A 43 1.59 4.41 -3.41
N ALA A 44 1.91 3.11 -3.30
CA ALA A 44 1.29 2.07 -4.10
C ALA A 44 -0.22 1.94 -3.82
N ILE A 45 -0.62 1.98 -2.55
CA ILE A 45 -2.03 1.95 -2.12
C ILE A 45 -2.79 3.15 -2.69
N GLN A 46 -2.23 4.36 -2.53
CA GLN A 46 -2.83 5.59 -3.06
C GLN A 46 -2.93 5.56 -4.59
N GLY A 47 -1.91 5.05 -5.28
CA GLY A 47 -1.92 4.90 -6.74
C GLY A 47 -2.98 3.91 -7.20
N ASN A 48 -3.09 2.74 -6.56
CA ASN A 48 -4.10 1.75 -6.86
C ASN A 48 -5.52 2.31 -6.65
N LEU A 49 -5.77 2.99 -5.53
CA LEU A 49 -7.06 3.63 -5.28
C LEU A 49 -7.34 4.80 -6.24
N ALA A 50 -6.34 5.61 -6.59
CA ALA A 50 -6.52 6.68 -7.57
C ALA A 50 -6.91 6.12 -8.96
N SER A 51 -6.41 4.94 -9.33
CA SER A 51 -6.80 4.26 -10.58
C SER A 51 -8.27 3.80 -10.58
N VAL A 52 -8.85 3.56 -9.40
CA VAL A 52 -10.27 3.22 -9.28
C VAL A 52 -11.14 4.36 -9.78
N ILE A 53 -10.78 5.63 -9.54
CA ILE A 53 -11.57 6.79 -10.01
C ILE A 53 -11.71 6.76 -11.53
N THR A 54 -10.61 6.56 -12.26
CA THR A 54 -10.64 6.52 -13.73
C THR A 54 -11.33 5.28 -14.26
N ASN A 55 -11.09 4.12 -13.64
CA ASN A 55 -11.71 2.86 -14.06
C ASN A 55 -13.21 2.82 -13.77
N ALA A 56 -13.64 3.44 -12.68
CA ALA A 56 -15.04 3.61 -12.33
C ALA A 56 -15.75 4.56 -13.30
N ALA A 57 -15.14 5.68 -13.66
CA ALA A 57 -15.72 6.57 -14.66
C ALA A 57 -15.96 5.85 -16.00
N VAL A 58 -14.97 5.07 -16.47
CA VAL A 58 -15.12 4.25 -17.70
C VAL A 58 -16.20 3.18 -17.55
N ALA A 59 -16.30 2.53 -16.38
CA ALA A 59 -17.32 1.52 -16.13
C ALA A 59 -18.73 2.13 -16.14
N ILE A 60 -18.91 3.28 -15.49
CA ILE A 60 -20.17 4.02 -15.41
C ILE A 60 -20.58 4.52 -16.80
N ASP A 61 -19.65 5.07 -17.59
CA ASP A 61 -19.89 5.48 -18.98
C ASP A 61 -20.32 4.28 -19.86
N GLY A 62 -19.83 3.08 -19.53
CA GLY A 62 -20.25 1.81 -20.12
C GLY A 62 -21.57 1.24 -19.58
N GLY A 63 -22.24 1.94 -18.66
CA GLY A 63 -23.53 1.55 -18.09
C GLY A 63 -23.46 0.71 -16.82
N ALA A 64 -22.30 0.63 -16.14
CA ALA A 64 -22.20 -0.07 -14.86
C ALA A 64 -22.91 0.72 -13.74
N THR A 65 -23.75 0.02 -12.97
CA THR A 65 -24.43 0.51 -11.75
C THR A 65 -23.96 -0.20 -10.48
N ASP A 66 -23.01 -1.12 -10.62
CA ASP A 66 -22.33 -1.81 -9.52
C ASP A 66 -20.82 -1.73 -9.81
N VAL A 67 -20.23 -0.63 -9.38
CA VAL A 67 -18.85 -0.27 -9.68
C VAL A 67 -17.90 -1.20 -8.93
N CYS A 68 -18.19 -1.53 -7.68
CA CYS A 68 -17.32 -2.38 -6.89
C CYS A 68 -17.34 -3.85 -7.32
N ALA A 69 -18.40 -4.33 -8.00
CA ALA A 69 -18.39 -5.65 -8.63
C ALA A 69 -17.60 -5.70 -9.95
N ASN A 70 -17.18 -4.56 -10.50
CA ASN A 70 -16.38 -4.54 -11.72
C ASN A 70 -15.03 -5.25 -11.50
N PRO A 71 -14.62 -6.20 -12.36
CA PRO A 71 -13.41 -7.01 -12.14
C PRO A 71 -12.12 -6.17 -12.14
N THR A 72 -12.04 -5.12 -12.97
CA THR A 72 -10.89 -4.22 -13.02
C THR A 72 -10.75 -3.43 -11.73
N ILE A 73 -11.87 -3.00 -11.16
CA ILE A 73 -11.92 -2.24 -9.91
C ILE A 73 -11.59 -3.17 -8.74
N THR A 74 -12.20 -4.36 -8.70
CA THR A 74 -11.89 -5.40 -7.72
C THR A 74 -10.39 -5.75 -7.72
N ALA A 75 -9.76 -5.83 -8.90
CA ALA A 75 -8.33 -6.07 -9.03
C ALA A 75 -7.50 -4.90 -8.45
N ALA A 76 -7.89 -3.65 -8.68
CA ALA A 76 -7.23 -2.48 -8.11
C ALA A 76 -7.34 -2.43 -6.57
N ILE A 77 -8.52 -2.75 -6.02
CA ILE A 77 -8.74 -2.87 -4.57
C ILE A 77 -7.90 -4.01 -3.98
N THR A 78 -7.84 -5.15 -4.67
CA THR A 78 -7.02 -6.29 -4.27
C THR A 78 -5.54 -5.92 -4.28
N ALA A 79 -5.07 -5.20 -5.30
CA ALA A 79 -3.69 -4.72 -5.36
C ALA A 79 -3.36 -3.75 -4.21
N ALA A 80 -4.29 -2.87 -3.82
CA ALA A 80 -4.14 -2.03 -2.62
C ALA A 80 -4.01 -2.88 -1.34
N LYS A 81 -4.87 -3.90 -1.18
CA LYS A 81 -4.79 -4.86 -0.07
C LYS A 81 -3.45 -5.61 -0.03
N THR A 82 -2.97 -6.08 -1.18
CA THR A 82 -1.67 -6.76 -1.29
C THR A 82 -0.52 -5.82 -0.95
N ALA A 83 -0.57 -4.56 -1.38
CA ALA A 83 0.45 -3.56 -1.05
C ALA A 83 0.55 -3.31 0.47
N TYR A 84 -0.58 -3.33 1.17
CA TYR A 84 -0.61 -3.27 2.64
C TYR A 84 0.04 -4.51 3.30
N GLY A 85 -0.10 -5.68 2.68
CA GLY A 85 0.51 -6.94 3.10
C GLY A 85 -0.46 -8.09 3.34
N ASP A 86 -1.64 -8.06 2.71
CA ASP A 86 -2.63 -9.14 2.68
C ASP A 86 -2.90 -9.81 4.05
N VAL A 87 -3.30 -8.99 5.01
CA VAL A 87 -3.70 -9.47 6.34
C VAL A 87 -5.21 -9.72 6.40
N ALA A 88 -5.63 -10.64 7.25
CA ALA A 88 -7.04 -10.87 7.53
C ALA A 88 -7.70 -9.59 8.10
N GLY A 89 -8.75 -9.09 7.44
CA GLY A 89 -9.50 -7.88 7.82
C GLY A 89 -9.75 -6.90 6.68
N ASP A 90 -10.58 -5.88 6.95
CA ASP A 90 -10.98 -4.81 6.02
C ASP A 90 -9.85 -3.77 5.83
N THR A 91 -8.77 -4.17 5.16
CA THR A 91 -7.61 -3.31 4.87
C THR A 91 -7.73 -2.59 3.53
N ALA A 92 -8.59 -3.08 2.63
CA ALA A 92 -9.08 -2.35 1.48
C ALA A 92 -10.49 -2.84 1.14
N PHE A 93 -11.37 -1.93 0.75
CA PHE A 93 -12.76 -2.25 0.38
C PHE A 93 -13.29 -1.18 -0.57
N CYS A 94 -14.31 -1.57 -1.31
CA CYS A 94 -15.09 -0.71 -2.18
C CYS A 94 -16.56 -0.92 -1.80
N LYS A 95 -17.34 0.16 -1.80
CA LYS A 95 -18.76 0.13 -1.52
C LYS A 95 -19.51 1.03 -2.49
N ASP A 96 -20.45 0.44 -3.21
CA ASP A 96 -21.50 1.17 -3.93
C ASP A 96 -22.59 1.64 -2.97
N ALA A 97 -23.23 2.76 -3.31
CA ALA A 97 -24.39 3.28 -2.58
C ALA A 97 -25.58 2.32 -2.69
N ASP A 98 -25.81 1.82 -3.90
CA ASP A 98 -26.80 0.81 -4.27
C ASP A 98 -26.41 0.18 -5.62
N THR A 99 -26.99 -0.96 -5.98
CA THR A 99 -26.75 -1.65 -7.27
C THR A 99 -27.39 -0.96 -8.48
N THR A 100 -28.10 0.14 -8.24
CA THR A 100 -28.77 0.96 -9.26
C THR A 100 -28.19 2.38 -9.37
N ASP A 101 -27.24 2.72 -8.50
CA ASP A 101 -26.61 4.05 -8.44
C ASP A 101 -25.19 4.00 -9.01
N THR A 102 -24.67 5.14 -9.41
CA THR A 102 -23.29 5.33 -9.88
C THR A 102 -22.38 5.87 -8.78
N ALA A 103 -22.95 6.12 -7.59
CA ALA A 103 -22.21 6.63 -6.45
C ALA A 103 -21.51 5.48 -5.71
N TRP A 104 -20.20 5.61 -5.52
CA TRP A 104 -19.34 4.62 -4.91
C TRP A 104 -18.21 5.29 -4.13
N ALA A 105 -17.61 4.54 -3.22
CA ALA A 105 -16.36 4.93 -2.57
C ALA A 105 -15.50 3.71 -2.27
N ALA A 106 -14.19 3.92 -2.27
CA ALA A 106 -13.20 2.90 -1.99
C ALA A 106 -12.11 3.43 -1.06
N CYS A 107 -11.65 2.58 -0.15
CA CYS A 107 -10.64 2.97 0.82
C CYS A 107 -9.70 1.84 1.16
N SER A 108 -8.53 2.21 1.70
CA SER A 108 -7.54 1.27 2.17
C SER A 108 -6.70 1.86 3.30
N GLN A 109 -6.26 1.02 4.23
CA GLN A 109 -5.38 1.41 5.33
C GLN A 109 -3.96 1.66 4.82
N LEU A 110 -3.35 2.75 5.27
CA LEU A 110 -1.95 3.08 5.07
C LEU A 110 -1.08 2.38 6.12
N LYS A 111 0.13 1.99 5.70
CA LYS A 111 1.11 1.21 6.46
C LYS A 111 1.92 2.04 7.44
N ASP A 112 2.21 3.32 7.14
CA ASP A 112 3.09 4.14 7.99
C ASP A 112 2.35 4.75 9.20
N THR A 113 1.05 5.04 9.08
CA THR A 113 0.33 5.92 10.02
C THR A 113 -0.99 5.37 10.58
N ASP A 114 -1.32 4.09 10.32
CA ASP A 114 -2.63 3.47 10.64
C ASP A 114 -3.86 4.27 10.16
N SER A 115 -3.64 5.28 9.33
CA SER A 115 -4.66 6.11 8.71
C SER A 115 -5.21 5.42 7.47
N TYR A 116 -6.34 5.88 6.95
CA TYR A 116 -6.97 5.31 5.76
C TYR A 116 -6.92 6.33 4.63
N PHE A 117 -6.66 5.87 3.42
CA PHE A 117 -6.83 6.65 2.21
C PHE A 117 -8.15 6.26 1.56
N CYS A 118 -8.95 7.25 1.18
CA CYS A 118 -10.26 7.08 0.57
C CYS A 118 -10.35 7.84 -0.75
N VAL A 119 -11.04 7.24 -1.71
CA VAL A 119 -11.46 7.83 -2.98
C VAL A 119 -12.95 7.61 -3.21
N ASP A 120 -13.61 8.53 -3.91
CA ASP A 120 -15.05 8.41 -4.21
C ASP A 120 -15.42 8.81 -5.64
N SER A 121 -16.69 8.57 -5.96
CA SER A 121 -17.35 8.90 -7.23
C SER A 121 -17.32 10.39 -7.60
N THR A 122 -17.08 11.30 -6.65
CA THR A 122 -16.92 12.74 -6.91
C THR A 122 -15.48 13.12 -7.28
N GLY A 123 -14.55 12.15 -7.23
CA GLY A 123 -13.13 12.36 -7.45
C GLY A 123 -12.38 12.87 -6.23
N LYS A 124 -13.01 12.87 -5.04
CA LYS A 124 -12.33 13.24 -3.78
C LYS A 124 -11.23 12.22 -3.49
N LYS A 125 -10.12 12.72 -2.97
CA LYS A 125 -8.99 11.93 -2.45
C LYS A 125 -8.67 12.45 -1.06
N SER A 126 -8.85 11.62 -0.03
CA SER A 126 -8.70 12.07 1.36
C SER A 126 -7.97 11.03 2.20
N THR A 127 -7.19 11.50 3.16
CA THR A 127 -6.60 10.66 4.20
C THR A 127 -7.34 10.91 5.51
N VAL A 128 -7.87 9.86 6.13
CA VAL A 128 -8.66 9.94 7.35
C VAL A 128 -8.04 9.12 8.48
N ALA A 129 -8.03 9.69 9.69
CA ALA A 129 -7.31 9.15 10.84
C ALA A 129 -8.07 8.03 11.58
N THR A 130 -9.37 7.87 11.33
CA THR A 130 -10.22 6.89 12.04
C THR A 130 -10.83 5.89 11.08
N LYS A 131 -10.81 4.63 11.49
CA LYS A 131 -11.48 3.49 10.83
C LYS A 131 -12.99 3.71 10.62
N THR A 132 -13.61 4.63 11.35
CA THR A 132 -15.07 4.85 11.39
C THR A 132 -15.72 5.10 10.03
N GLY A 133 -15.01 5.67 9.05
CA GLY A 133 -15.53 5.85 7.68
C GLY A 133 -14.94 4.87 6.67
N CYS A 134 -14.25 3.83 7.12
CA CYS A 134 -13.49 2.93 6.27
C CYS A 134 -13.59 1.46 6.73
N THR A 135 -14.81 0.91 6.80
CA THR A 135 -15.07 -0.51 7.09
C THR A 135 -16.24 -1.06 6.29
N SER A 136 -16.32 -2.39 6.15
CA SER A 136 -17.43 -3.08 5.48
C SER A 136 -18.81 -2.86 6.13
N LEU A 137 -18.87 -2.45 7.42
CA LEU A 137 -20.08 -2.38 8.24
C LEU A 137 -20.51 -0.97 8.68
N ALA A 138 -19.63 0.04 8.57
CA ALA A 138 -19.91 1.43 9.00
C ALA A 138 -19.83 2.46 7.86
N PHE A 139 -19.77 2.02 6.60
CA PHE A 139 -19.78 2.91 5.45
C PHE A 139 -21.20 3.46 5.23
N THR A 140 -21.48 4.64 5.80
CA THR A 140 -22.67 5.40 5.44
C THR A 140 -22.33 6.29 4.25
N VAL A 141 -22.80 5.85 3.08
CA VAL A 141 -23.13 6.57 1.85
C VAL A 141 -21.97 7.12 0.99
N SER A 142 -21.76 6.48 -0.17
CA SER A 142 -21.31 7.04 -1.48
C SER A 142 -20.09 7.96 -1.59
N ALA A 143 -19.46 8.37 -0.50
CA ALA A 143 -18.46 9.43 -0.47
C ALA A 143 -17.45 9.21 0.65
N CYS A 144 -16.27 9.77 0.46
CA CYS A 144 -15.25 9.75 1.50
C CYS A 144 -15.63 10.67 2.66
N PRO A 145 -15.38 10.26 3.93
CA PRO A 145 -15.51 11.13 5.10
C PRO A 145 -14.70 12.43 4.98
#